data_AF-A0A2G3DU46-F1
#
_entry.id   AF-A0A2G3DU46-F1
#
_cell.length_a   1.000
_cell.length_b   1.000
_cell.length_c   1.000
_cell.angle_alpha   90.00
_cell.angle_beta   90.00
_cell.angle_gamma   90.00
#
_symmetry.space_group_name_H-M   'P 1'
#
loop_
_entity.id
_entity.type
_entity.pdbx_description
1 polymer ?
#
loop_
_entity_poly.entity_id
_entity_poly.type
_entity_poly.pdbx_seq_one_letter_code
_entity_poly.pdbx_strand_id
1 'polypeptide(L)'
;MGEIKLLNNITKDVPQSKIEQYKLYVEMMDKISERRAATNSFFVALNTVVITLFGILRNENVKYNWLIIVGGLSISYIWGYTLKSYKLLNTGKFKVIHEMELELHFNCYAYEWQILGNGKDKNKYLPISHVEKIVPIVFAVIYILAGIFMILFA
;
A
#
# COMPACT_ATOMS: atom_id res chain seq x y z
N MET A 1 -25.09 5.12 10.71
CA MET A 1 -24.92 3.84 10.02
C MET A 1 -25.20 2.78 11.08
N GLY A 2 -26.33 2.07 10.97
CA GLY A 2 -26.71 1.05 11.97
C GLY A 2 -25.74 -0.13 11.95
N GLU A 3 -25.82 -1.01 12.95
CA GLU A 3 -25.06 -2.26 12.94
C GLU A 3 -25.44 -3.10 11.72
N ILE A 4 -24.46 -3.30 10.84
CA ILE A 4 -24.53 -4.25 9.74
C ILE A 4 -24.58 -5.66 10.35
N LYS A 5 -25.52 -6.46 9.89
CA LYS A 5 -25.62 -7.88 10.24
C LYS A 5 -24.82 -8.71 9.26
N LEU A 6 -24.23 -9.80 9.76
CA LEU A 6 -23.53 -10.77 8.93
C LEU A 6 -24.46 -11.38 7.86
N LEU A 7 -25.73 -11.58 8.19
CA LEU A 7 -26.74 -12.16 7.30
C LEU A 7 -27.63 -11.06 6.70
N ASN A 8 -27.86 -11.12 5.39
CA ASN A 8 -28.83 -10.29 4.67
C ASN A 8 -30.22 -10.93 4.65
N ASN A 9 -30.48 -11.78 3.64
CA ASN A 9 -31.77 -12.43 3.43
C ASN A 9 -31.54 -13.87 2.96
N ILE A 10 -31.68 -14.80 3.90
CA ILE A 10 -31.34 -16.22 3.75
C ILE A 10 -32.38 -16.97 2.89
N THR A 11 -33.56 -16.39 2.64
CA THR A 11 -34.64 -17.07 1.91
C THR A 11 -34.63 -16.80 0.41
N LYS A 12 -33.81 -15.86 -0.07
CA LYS A 12 -33.69 -15.54 -1.50
C LYS A 12 -32.64 -16.46 -2.12
N ASP A 13 -33.01 -17.19 -3.17
CA ASP A 13 -32.02 -17.94 -3.96
C ASP A 13 -31.02 -16.97 -4.60
N VAL A 14 -29.73 -17.31 -4.54
CA VAL A 14 -28.66 -16.47 -5.09
C VAL A 14 -28.15 -17.15 -6.35
N PRO A 15 -28.31 -16.53 -7.53
CA PRO A 15 -27.82 -17.11 -8.78
C PRO A 15 -26.32 -17.39 -8.72
N GLN A 16 -25.91 -18.56 -9.20
CA GLN A 16 -24.52 -19.00 -9.26
C GLN A 16 -23.60 -17.95 -9.93
N SER A 17 -24.09 -17.26 -10.96
CA SER A 17 -23.34 -16.21 -11.66
C SER A 17 -22.96 -15.02 -10.76
N LYS A 18 -23.78 -14.68 -9.75
CA LYS A 18 -23.45 -13.63 -8.77
C LYS A 18 -22.34 -14.08 -7.83
N ILE A 19 -22.40 -15.35 -7.39
CA ILE A 19 -21.38 -15.96 -6.53
C ILE A 19 -20.02 -15.99 -7.26
N GLU A 20 -20.02 -16.37 -8.54
CA GLU A 20 -18.80 -16.42 -9.36
C GLU A 20 -18.19 -15.03 -9.59
N GLN A 21 -19.01 -14.03 -9.90
CA GLN A 21 -18.54 -12.65 -10.04
C GLN A 21 -17.96 -12.12 -8.73
N TYR A 22 -18.62 -12.39 -7.60
CA TYR A 22 -18.12 -12.03 -6.28
C TYR A 22 -16.77 -12.68 -5.98
N LYS A 23 -16.66 -14.00 -6.18
CA LYS A 23 -15.42 -14.76 -5.98
C LYS A 23 -14.27 -14.18 -6.81
N LEU A 24 -14.51 -13.96 -8.10
CA LEU A 24 -13.51 -13.38 -9.00
C LEU A 24 -13.08 -11.98 -8.55
N TYR A 25 -14.03 -11.14 -8.14
CA TYR A 25 -13.72 -9.77 -7.74
C TYR A 25 -12.92 -9.71 -6.42
N VAL A 26 -13.26 -10.57 -5.46
CA VAL A 26 -12.53 -10.74 -4.20
C VAL A 26 -11.11 -11.24 -4.46
N GLU A 27 -10.93 -12.24 -5.32
CA GLU A 27 -9.61 -12.74 -5.72
C GLU A 27 -8.76 -11.63 -6.37
N MET A 28 -9.37 -10.81 -7.22
CA MET A 28 -8.69 -9.66 -7.83
C MET A 28 -8.34 -8.56 -6.83
N MET A 29 -9.09 -8.42 -5.73
CA MET A 29 -8.76 -7.50 -4.64
C MET A 29 -7.52 -8.00 -3.88
N ASP A 30 -7.45 -9.30 -3.59
CA ASP A 30 -6.32 -9.90 -2.89
C ASP A 30 -5.02 -9.83 -3.72
N LYS A 31 -5.09 -10.10 -5.02
CA LYS A 31 -3.95 -9.92 -5.96
C LYS A 31 -3.36 -8.51 -5.95
N ILE A 32 -4.15 -7.47 -5.63
CA ILE A 32 -3.60 -6.11 -5.51
C ILE A 32 -2.80 -5.96 -4.22
N SER A 33 -3.24 -6.59 -3.12
CA SER A 33 -2.48 -6.64 -1.87
C SER A 33 -1.14 -7.34 -2.08
N GLU A 34 -1.10 -8.46 -2.80
CA GLU A 34 0.13 -9.12 -3.22
C GLU A 34 1.03 -8.22 -4.08
N ARG A 35 0.45 -7.56 -5.10
CA ARG A 35 1.19 -6.65 -5.99
C ARG A 35 1.78 -5.46 -5.22
N ARG A 36 1.08 -4.97 -4.20
CA ARG A 36 1.56 -3.91 -3.30
C ARG A 36 2.73 -4.39 -2.46
N ALA A 37 2.67 -5.59 -1.88
CA ALA A 37 3.78 -6.18 -1.13
C ALA A 37 5.03 -6.37 -2.01
N ALA A 38 4.87 -6.90 -3.22
CA ALA A 38 5.95 -7.04 -4.19
C ALA A 38 6.55 -5.68 -4.59
N THR A 39 5.70 -4.67 -4.82
CA THR A 39 6.15 -3.29 -5.10
C THR A 39 6.98 -2.72 -3.95
N ASN A 40 6.56 -2.97 -2.71
CA ASN A 40 7.27 -2.51 -1.53
C ASN A 40 8.69 -3.12 -1.44
N SER A 41 8.80 -4.43 -1.61
CA SER A 41 10.09 -5.14 -1.63
C SER A 41 11.00 -4.65 -2.76
N PHE A 42 10.44 -4.42 -3.95
CA PHE A 42 11.18 -3.88 -5.09
C PHE A 42 11.81 -2.52 -4.77
N PHE A 43 11.03 -1.58 -4.22
CA PHE A 43 11.56 -0.25 -3.89
C PHE A 43 12.57 -0.27 -2.74
N VAL A 44 12.41 -1.14 -1.75
CA VAL A 44 13.43 -1.35 -0.71
C VAL A 44 14.75 -1.82 -1.35
N ALA A 45 14.70 -2.85 -2.19
CA ALA A 45 15.89 -3.36 -2.86
C ALA A 45 16.56 -2.30 -3.75
N LEU A 46 15.76 -1.57 -4.54
CA LEU A 46 16.25 -0.52 -5.42
C LEU A 46 16.96 0.60 -4.63
N ASN A 47 16.36 1.08 -3.54
CA ASN A 47 16.98 2.12 -2.73
C ASN A 47 18.24 1.63 -2.00
N THR A 48 18.26 0.39 -1.52
CA THR A 48 19.46 -0.21 -0.92
C THR A 48 20.63 -0.25 -1.91
N VAL A 49 20.38 -0.59 -3.17
CA VAL A 49 21.39 -0.56 -4.23
C VAL A 49 21.91 0.87 -4.45
N VAL A 50 21.01 1.85 -4.56
CA VAL A 50 21.40 3.25 -4.79
C VAL A 50 22.24 3.81 -3.64
N ILE A 51 21.86 3.56 -2.38
CA ILE A 51 22.62 3.97 -1.20
C ILE A 51 23.99 3.28 -1.16
N THR A 52 24.05 1.98 -1.49
CA THR A 52 25.31 1.23 -1.54
C THR A 52 26.26 1.82 -2.58
N LEU A 53 25.75 2.13 -3.78
CA LEU A 53 26.52 2.79 -4.84
C LEU A 53 27.00 4.18 -4.40
N PHE A 54 26.17 4.96 -3.72
CA PHE A 54 26.56 6.25 -3.16
C PHE A 54 27.74 6.10 -2.18
N GLY A 55 27.69 5.10 -1.29
CA GLY A 55 28.76 4.84 -0.33
C GLY A 55 30.09 4.46 -0.99
N ILE A 56 30.06 3.66 -2.05
CA ILE A 56 31.26 3.23 -2.79
C ILE A 56 31.86 4.40 -3.58
N LEU A 57 31.03 5.16 -4.31
CA LEU A 57 31.47 6.22 -5.21
C LEU A 57 31.79 7.54 -4.49
N ARG A 58 31.59 7.62 -3.17
CA ARG A 58 31.77 8.85 -2.39
C ARG A 58 33.17 9.45 -2.51
N ASN A 59 34.22 8.62 -2.52
CA ASN A 59 35.61 9.08 -2.51
C ASN A 59 36.16 9.35 -3.91
N GLU A 60 35.44 8.95 -4.95
CA GLU A 60 35.78 9.33 -6.31
C GLU A 60 35.28 10.76 -6.53
N ASN A 61 36.11 11.64 -7.12
CA ASN A 61 35.75 13.01 -7.50
C ASN A 61 34.74 13.03 -8.66
N VAL A 62 33.64 12.29 -8.52
CA VAL A 62 32.58 12.19 -9.50
C VAL A 62 31.78 13.48 -9.41
N LYS A 63 32.01 14.34 -10.41
CA LYS A 63 31.35 15.64 -10.60
C LYS A 63 29.80 15.57 -10.57
N TYR A 64 29.23 14.37 -10.66
CA TYR A 64 27.79 14.10 -10.79
C TYR A 64 27.18 13.33 -9.61
N ASN A 65 27.85 13.24 -8.45
CA ASN A 65 27.31 12.55 -7.26
C ASN A 65 25.94 13.09 -6.78
N TRP A 66 25.63 14.36 -7.10
CA TRP A 66 24.31 14.95 -6.84
C TRP A 66 23.17 14.26 -7.61
N LEU A 67 23.43 13.64 -8.78
CA LEU A 67 22.43 12.89 -9.54
C LEU A 67 21.93 11.67 -8.79
N ILE A 68 22.80 11.03 -7.99
CA ILE A 68 22.44 9.87 -7.16
C ILE A 68 21.45 10.30 -6.08
N ILE A 69 21.69 11.47 -5.45
CA ILE A 69 20.78 12.04 -4.44
C ILE A 69 19.42 12.39 -5.05
N VAL A 70 19.41 13.10 -6.17
CA VAL A 70 18.16 13.48 -6.87
C VAL A 70 17.41 12.25 -7.37
N GLY A 71 18.13 11.26 -7.90
CA GLY A 71 17.57 9.98 -8.32
C GLY A 71 16.93 9.21 -7.15
N GLY A 72 17.64 9.09 -6.02
CA GLY A 72 17.14 8.45 -4.81
C GLY A 72 15.89 9.12 -4.24
N LEU A 73 15.85 10.45 -4.21
CA LEU A 73 14.67 11.21 -3.79
C LEU A 73 13.49 10.98 -4.74
N SER A 74 13.75 10.97 -6.05
CA SER A 74 12.73 10.71 -7.07
C SER A 74 12.14 9.30 -6.93
N ILE A 75 13.00 8.29 -6.73
CA ILE A 75 12.58 6.90 -6.49
C ILE A 75 11.72 6.81 -5.22
N SER A 76 12.14 7.46 -4.12
CA SER A 76 11.40 7.48 -2.85
C SER A 76 10.03 8.15 -3.00
N TYR A 77 9.95 9.24 -3.76
CA TYR A 77 8.69 9.91 -4.06
C TYR A 77 7.74 9.02 -4.88
N ILE A 78 8.24 8.41 -5.96
CA ILE A 78 7.48 7.50 -6.83
C ILE A 78 6.96 6.30 -6.02
N TRP A 79 7.77 5.76 -5.09
CA TRP A 79 7.35 4.70 -4.19
C TRP A 79 6.16 5.11 -3.33
N GLY A 80 6.26 6.24 -2.63
CA GLY A 80 5.18 6.78 -1.80
C GLY A 80 3.89 7.02 -2.59
N TYR A 81 4.02 7.57 -3.81
CA TYR A 81 2.89 7.75 -4.72
C TYR A 81 2.24 6.41 -5.11
N THR A 82 3.06 5.41 -5.43
CA THR A 82 2.58 4.08 -5.84
C THR A 82 1.83 3.37 -4.70
N LEU A 83 2.35 3.43 -3.47
CA LEU A 83 1.65 2.92 -2.28
C LEU A 83 0.32 3.63 -2.03
N LYS A 84 0.26 4.95 -2.23
CA LYS A 84 -0.98 5.72 -2.12
C LYS A 84 -2.00 5.27 -3.16
N SER A 85 -1.57 5.04 -4.39
CA SER A 85 -2.43 4.57 -5.48
C SER A 85 -3.06 3.21 -5.15
N TYR A 86 -2.26 2.23 -4.69
CA TYR A 86 -2.78 0.92 -4.25
C TYR A 86 -3.79 1.04 -3.12
N LYS A 87 -3.51 1.89 -2.12
CA LYS A 87 -4.46 2.11 -1.01
C LYS A 87 -5.81 2.63 -1.53
N LEU A 88 -5.80 3.61 -2.42
CA LEU A 88 -7.03 4.18 -2.99
C LEU A 88 -7.79 3.15 -3.81
N LEU A 89 -7.09 2.37 -4.64
CA LEU A 89 -7.69 1.31 -5.45
C LEU A 89 -8.35 0.23 -4.57
N ASN A 90 -7.66 -0.25 -3.53
CA ASN A 90 -8.23 -1.24 -2.60
C ASN A 90 -9.44 -0.67 -1.86
N THR A 91 -9.39 0.60 -1.44
CA THR A 91 -10.54 1.27 -0.80
C THR A 91 -11.75 1.32 -1.74
N GLY A 92 -11.54 1.60 -3.03
CA GLY A 92 -12.59 1.59 -4.04
C GLY A 92 -13.18 0.18 -4.25
N LYS A 93 -12.31 -0.82 -4.43
CA LYS A 93 -12.74 -2.22 -4.60
C LYS A 93 -13.52 -2.75 -3.40
N PHE A 94 -13.11 -2.38 -2.19
CA PHE A 94 -13.81 -2.78 -0.97
C PHE A 94 -15.25 -2.28 -0.92
N LYS A 95 -15.50 -1.05 -1.39
CA LYS A 95 -16.87 -0.52 -1.51
C LYS A 95 -17.71 -1.32 -2.51
N VAL A 96 -17.14 -1.66 -3.66
CA VAL A 96 -17.83 -2.50 -4.66
C VAL A 96 -18.16 -3.87 -4.07
N ILE A 97 -17.24 -4.49 -3.33
CA ILE A 97 -17.49 -5.75 -2.62
C ILE A 97 -18.67 -5.61 -1.67
N HIS A 98 -18.73 -4.56 -0.86
CA HIS A 98 -19.87 -4.32 0.05
C HIS A 98 -21.20 -4.16 -0.69
N GLU A 99 -21.21 -3.50 -1.84
CA GLU A 99 -22.42 -3.38 -2.67
C GLU A 99 -22.83 -4.73 -3.27
N MET A 100 -21.87 -5.56 -3.70
CA MET A 100 -22.15 -6.92 -4.19
C MET A 100 -22.70 -7.82 -3.08
N GLU A 101 -22.20 -7.69 -1.85
CA GLU A 101 -22.62 -8.49 -0.71
C GLU A 101 -24.11 -8.31 -0.37
N LEU A 102 -24.72 -7.15 -0.67
CA LEU A 102 -26.17 -6.91 -0.48
C LEU A 102 -27.06 -7.89 -1.25
N GLU A 103 -26.55 -8.49 -2.32
CA GLU A 103 -27.25 -9.48 -3.14
C GLU A 103 -26.91 -10.93 -2.75
N LEU A 104 -26.02 -11.12 -1.78
CA LEU A 104 -25.60 -12.42 -1.24
C LEU A 104 -26.23 -12.66 0.15
N HIS A 105 -26.20 -13.91 0.61
CA HIS A 105 -26.68 -14.27 1.95
C HIS A 105 -25.82 -13.66 3.05
N PHE A 106 -24.52 -13.55 2.81
CA PHE A 106 -23.53 -13.10 3.79
C PHE A 106 -22.85 -11.80 3.35
N ASN A 107 -22.68 -10.88 4.30
CA ASN A 107 -21.85 -9.68 4.18
C ASN A 107 -20.52 -9.83 4.91
N CYS A 108 -19.69 -10.78 4.48
CA CYS A 108 -18.47 -11.12 5.19
C CYS A 108 -17.55 -9.89 5.38
N TYR A 109 -17.27 -9.16 4.30
CA TYR A 109 -16.38 -8.00 4.32
C TYR A 109 -16.99 -6.77 4.98
N ALA A 110 -18.30 -6.52 4.79
CA ALA A 110 -18.94 -5.39 5.48
C ALA A 110 -18.98 -5.64 7.01
N TYR A 111 -19.28 -6.87 7.41
CA TYR A 111 -19.31 -7.26 8.82
C TYR A 111 -17.91 -7.29 9.43
N GLU A 112 -16.90 -7.80 8.71
CA GLU A 112 -15.49 -7.75 9.12
C GLU A 112 -15.04 -6.30 9.36
N TRP A 113 -15.34 -5.39 8.44
CA TRP A 113 -14.99 -3.97 8.60
C TRP A 113 -15.61 -3.33 9.83
N GLN A 114 -16.86 -3.72 10.17
CA GLN A 114 -17.52 -3.29 11.39
C GLN A 114 -16.84 -3.84 12.65
N ILE A 115 -16.49 -5.14 12.66
CA ILE A 115 -15.73 -5.76 13.76
C ILE A 115 -14.41 -5.04 13.98
N LEU A 116 -13.71 -4.68 12.90
CA LEU A 116 -12.47 -3.90 12.91
C LEU A 116 -12.67 -2.41 13.25
N GLY A 117 -13.85 -2.03 13.72
CA GLY A 117 -14.13 -0.68 14.22
C GLY A 117 -14.26 0.36 13.13
N ASN A 118 -14.55 -0.04 11.88
CA ASN A 118 -14.74 0.84 10.73
C ASN A 118 -13.58 1.82 10.50
N GLY A 119 -12.35 1.44 10.88
CA GLY A 119 -11.17 2.30 10.80
C GLY A 119 -11.13 3.47 11.79
N LYS A 120 -12.08 3.53 12.75
CA LYS A 120 -12.12 4.57 13.80
C LYS A 120 -11.42 4.12 15.09
N ASP A 121 -11.46 2.83 15.36
CA ASP A 121 -10.90 2.24 16.58
C ASP A 121 -9.50 1.65 16.32
N LYS A 122 -8.46 2.38 16.72
CA LYS A 122 -7.07 1.96 16.57
C LYS A 122 -6.70 0.74 17.44
N ASN A 123 -7.48 0.45 18.49
CA ASN A 123 -7.23 -0.74 19.32
C ASN A 123 -7.70 -2.02 18.61
N LYS A 124 -8.65 -1.91 17.68
CA LYS A 124 -9.20 -3.05 16.92
C LYS A 124 -8.43 -3.32 15.64
N TYR A 125 -7.96 -2.28 14.96
CA TYR A 125 -7.22 -2.43 13.71
C TYR A 125 -6.18 -1.35 13.53
N LEU A 126 -4.92 -1.76 13.39
CA LEU A 126 -3.80 -0.91 13.00
C LEU A 126 -3.48 -1.15 11.53
N PRO A 127 -3.80 -0.22 10.62
CA PRO A 127 -3.57 -0.45 9.21
C PRO A 127 -2.07 -0.50 8.91
N ILE A 128 -1.60 -1.64 8.40
CA ILE A 128 -0.21 -1.86 7.92
C ILE A 128 0.23 -0.77 6.94
N SER A 129 -0.74 -0.17 6.24
CA SER A 129 -0.54 0.99 5.37
C SER A 129 0.14 2.19 6.02
N HIS A 130 0.14 2.33 7.34
CA HIS A 130 0.88 3.39 8.02
C HIS A 130 2.38 3.11 8.02
N VAL A 131 2.78 1.87 8.33
CA VAL A 131 4.18 1.44 8.34
C VAL A 131 4.78 1.56 6.95
N GLU A 132 4.10 1.03 5.94
CA GLU A 132 4.59 1.06 4.56
C GLU A 132 4.77 2.49 4.01
N LYS A 133 3.98 3.47 4.49
CA LYS A 133 4.15 4.87 4.08
C LYS A 133 5.34 5.56 4.72
N ILE A 134 5.78 5.07 5.89
CA ILE A 134 6.93 5.64 6.60
C ILE A 134 8.22 5.24 5.88
N VAL A 135 8.29 4.04 5.29
CA VAL A 135 9.52 3.54 4.67
C VAL A 135 10.05 4.45 3.54
N PRO A 136 9.25 4.89 2.55
CA PRO A 136 9.72 5.85 1.55
C PRO A 136 10.22 7.16 2.16
N ILE A 137 9.61 7.62 3.26
CA ILE A 137 10.03 8.85 3.96
C ILE A 137 11.40 8.65 4.60
N VAL A 138 11.63 7.51 5.24
CA VAL A 138 12.93 7.18 5.84
C VAL A 138 14.04 7.21 4.79
N PHE A 139 13.82 6.57 3.63
CA PHE A 139 14.79 6.63 2.52
C PHE A 139 14.99 8.05 1.99
N ALA A 140 13.92 8.83 1.81
CA ALA A 140 14.02 10.23 1.40
C ALA A 140 14.87 11.06 2.38
N VAL A 141 14.68 10.87 3.69
CA VAL A 141 15.48 11.53 4.73
C VAL A 141 16.95 11.11 4.64
N ILE A 142 17.24 9.83 4.39
CA ILE A 142 18.62 9.36 4.19
C ILE A 142 19.27 10.08 3.00
N TYR A 143 18.58 10.23 1.88
CA TYR A 143 19.13 10.96 0.73
C TYR A 143 19.34 12.46 1.02
N ILE A 144 18.43 13.10 1.77
CA ILE A 144 18.62 14.49 2.20
C ILE A 144 19.88 14.62 3.07
N LEU A 145 20.04 13.75 4.07
CA LEU A 145 21.22 13.74 4.94
C LEU A 145 22.51 13.47 4.15
N ALA A 146 22.48 12.54 3.19
CA ALA A 146 23.60 12.26 2.31
C ALA A 146 23.96 13.48 1.43
N GLY A 147 22.98 14.22 0.94
CA GLY A 147 23.19 15.47 0.20
C GLY A 147 23.79 16.58 1.08
N ILE A 148 23.28 16.78 2.30
CA ILE A 148 23.83 17.74 3.26
C ILE A 148 25.28 17.38 3.60
N PHE A 149 25.53 16.11 3.89
CA PHE A 149 26.87 15.60 4.16
C PHE A 149 27.80 15.88 2.96
N MET A 150 27.35 15.60 1.74
CA MET A 150 28.14 15.90 0.54
C MET A 150 28.50 17.38 0.45
N ILE A 151 27.58 18.30 0.74
CA ILE A 151 27.84 19.75 0.68
C ILE A 151 28.81 20.20 1.78
N LEU A 152 28.71 19.64 2.99
CA LEU A 152 29.57 20.01 4.12
C LEU A 152 31.02 19.54 3.97
N PHE A 153 31.24 18.45 3.22
CA PHE A 153 32.54 17.81 3.05
C PHE A 153 33.06 17.83 1.60
N ALA A 154 32.39 18.57 0.69
CA ALA A 154 32.87 18.88 -0.66
C ALA A 154 33.80 20.08 -0.65
#